data_AF-A0A962RJD7-F1
#
_entry.id   AF-A0A962RJD7-F1
#
_cell.length_a   1.000
_cell.length_b   1.000
_cell.length_c   1.000
_cell.angle_alpha   90.00
_cell.angle_beta   90.00
_cell.angle_gamma   90.00
#
_symmetry.space_group_name_H-M   'P 1'
#
loop_
_entity.id
_entity.type
_entity.pdbx_description
1 polymer ?
#
loop_
_entity_poly.entity_id
_entity_poly.type
_entity_poly.pdbx_seq_one_letter_code
_entity_poly.pdbx_strand_id
1 'polypeptide(L)' 'MRAPALLALADGTLFEGESIGAHGQSVGEVVFNTAMTGYQEILTDP' A
#
# COMPACT_ATOMS: atom_id res chain seq x y z
N MET A 1 5.75 6.01 -19.04
CA MET A 1 4.52 5.27 -18.68
C MET A 1 4.64 4.87 -17.23
N ARG A 2 3.57 5.03 -16.44
CA ARG A 2 3.54 4.56 -15.05
C ARG A 2 3.14 3.08 -15.04
N ALA A 3 3.73 2.28 -14.14
CA ALA A 3 3.43 0.85 -14.06
C ALA A 3 2.12 0.62 -13.29
N PRO A 4 1.18 -0.19 -13.79
CA PRO A 4 -0.07 -0.47 -13.07
C PRO A 4 0.18 -1.32 -11.81
N ALA A 5 -0.69 -1.16 -10.82
CA ALA A 5 -0.70 -1.91 -9.56
C ALA A 5 -2.14 -2.25 -9.13
N LEU A 6 -2.29 -3.27 -8.28
CA LEU A 6 -3.58 -3.73 -7.75
C LEU A 6 -3.46 -4.06 -6.26
N LEU A 7 -4.34 -3.50 -5.43
CA LEU A 7 -4.57 -3.93 -4.05
C LEU A 7 -5.85 -4.77 -4.00
N ALA A 8 -5.73 -6.04 -3.63
CA ALA A 8 -6.83 -6.98 -3.48
C ALA A 8 -7.05 -7.32 -2.00
N LEU A 9 -8.28 -7.21 -1.52
CA LEU A 9 -8.67 -7.53 -0.15
C LEU A 9 -9.29 -8.93 -0.07
N ALA A 10 -9.24 -9.53 1.12
CA ALA A 10 -9.74 -10.88 1.36
C ALA A 10 -11.26 -11.04 1.13
N ASP A 11 -12.02 -9.95 1.20
CA ASP A 11 -13.46 -9.90 0.92
C ASP A 11 -13.78 -9.83 -0.59
N GLY A 12 -12.76 -9.80 -1.44
CA GLY A 12 -12.89 -9.67 -2.90
C GLY A 12 -12.88 -8.24 -3.41
N THR A 13 -12.75 -7.23 -2.55
CA THR A 13 -12.63 -5.82 -2.98
C THR A 13 -11.31 -5.60 -3.70
N LEU A 14 -11.35 -4.87 -4.83
CA LEU A 14 -10.20 -4.57 -5.67
C LEU A 14 -10.01 -3.06 -5.82
N PHE A 15 -8.78 -2.58 -5.66
CA PHE A 15 -8.38 -1.20 -5.91
C PHE A 15 -7.25 -1.14 -6.94
N GLU A 16 -7.53 -0.56 -8.11
CA GLU A 16 -6.53 -0.30 -9.15
C GLU A 16 -5.72 0.96 -8.81
N GLY A 17 -4.42 0.94 -9.12
CA GLY A 17 -3.53 2.06 -8.87
C GLY A 17 -2.27 2.06 -9.71
N GLU A 18 -1.35 2.95 -9.36
CA GLU A 18 -0.05 3.08 -10.01
C GLU A 18 1.06 2.70 -9.03
N SER A 19 2.04 1.92 -9.48
CA SER A 19 3.19 1.54 -8.68
C SER A 19 4.15 2.71 -8.47
N ILE A 20 4.53 2.94 -7.21
CA ILE A 20 5.50 3.97 -6.78
C ILE A 20 6.67 3.40 -5.96
N GLY A 21 6.72 2.07 -5.80
CA GLY A 21 7.69 1.37 -4.95
C GLY A 21 8.51 0.33 -5.72
N ALA A 22 9.06 -0.63 -5.00
CA ALA A 22 9.79 -1.76 -5.61
C ALA A 22 8.83 -2.67 -6.40
N HIS A 23 9.35 -3.27 -7.47
CA HIS A 23 8.62 -4.28 -8.22
C HIS A 23 8.45 -5.56 -7.41
N GLY A 24 7.26 -6.15 -7.46
CA GLY A 24 6.95 -7.42 -6.78
C GLY A 24 5.52 -7.46 -6.27
N GLN A 25 5.27 -8.41 -5.37
CA GLN A 25 4.00 -8.57 -4.66
C GLN A 25 4.29 -8.66 -3.16
N SER A 26 3.46 -8.01 -2.37
CA SER A 26 3.46 -8.11 -0.91
C SER A 26 2.08 -8.55 -0.42
N VAL A 27 2.04 -9.25 0.70
CA VAL A 27 0.80 -9.72 1.34
C VAL A 27 0.90 -9.40 2.83
N GLY A 28 -0.19 -8.89 3.42
CA GLY A 28 -0.24 -8.51 4.83
C GLY A 28 -1.62 -7.99 5.23
N GLU A 29 -1.75 -7.61 6.49
CA GLU A 29 -2.94 -6.91 6.99
C GLU A 29 -2.98 -5.48 6.45
N VAL A 30 -4.16 -5.04 6.02
CA VAL A 30 -4.39 -3.67 5.57
C VAL A 30 -4.92 -2.86 6.74
N VAL A 31 -4.17 -1.84 7.16
CA VAL A 31 -4.53 -0.89 8.22
C VAL A 31 -4.56 0.54 7.68
N PHE A 32 -5.18 1.47 8.42
CA PHE A 32 -5.16 2.90 8.11
C PHE A 32 -4.69 3.71 9.31
N ASN A 33 -4.06 4.86 9.03
CA ASN A 33 -3.63 5.82 10.05
C ASN A 33 -4.13 7.23 9.66
N THR A 34 -4.61 8.01 10.63
CA THR A 34 -5.17 9.36 10.43
C THR A 34 -4.13 10.48 10.52
N ALA A 35 -2.87 10.16 10.79
CA ALA A 35 -1.78 11.12 10.80
C ALA A 35 -1.60 11.78 9.43
N MET A 36 -1.52 13.10 9.41
CA MET A 36 -1.31 13.88 8.19
C MET A 36 0.17 14.14 7.87
N THR A 37 1.08 13.85 8.82
CA THR A 37 2.54 14.05 8.73
C THR A 37 3.29 12.91 9.42
N GLY A 38 4.61 12.79 9.22
CA GLY A 38 5.44 11.78 9.88
C GLY A 38 5.46 10.39 9.22
N TYR A 39 5.29 10.33 7.89
CA TYR A 39 5.18 9.07 7.16
C TYR A 39 6.46 8.22 7.20
N GLN A 40 7.64 8.83 7.36
CA GLN A 40 8.90 8.07 7.39
C GLN A 40 9.05 7.30 8.71
N GLU A 41 8.69 7.96 9.81
CA GLU A 41 8.70 7.40 11.15
C GLU A 41 7.67 6.28 11.26
N ILE A 42 6.45 6.48 10.74
CA ILE A 42 5.41 5.44 10.74
C ILE A 42 5.83 4.21 9.94
N LEU A 43 6.48 4.38 8.78
CA LEU A 43 6.92 3.26 7.93
C LEU A 43 8.11 2.48 8.52
N THR A 44 8.75 2.99 9.57
CA THR A 44 9.91 2.36 10.22
C THR A 44 9.63 1.92 11.66
N ASP A 45 8.39 2.12 12.13
CA ASP A 45 7.93 1.63 13.44
C ASP A 45 7.88 0.08 13.44
N PRO A 46 8.48 -0.62 14.42
CA PRO A 46 8.53 -2.08 14.47
C PRO A 46 7.19 -2.82 14.59
#